data_AF-A0A0F9AXQ7-F1
#
_entry.id   AF-A0A0F9AXQ7-F1
#
_cell.length_a   1.000
_cell.length_b   1.000
_cell.length_c   1.000
_cell.angle_alpha   90.00
_cell.angle_beta   90.00
_cell.angle_gamma   90.00
#
_symmetry.space_group_name_H-M   'P 1'
#
loop_
_entity.id
_entity.type
_entity.pdbx_description
1 polymer ?
#
loop_
_entity_poly.entity_id
_entity_poly.type
_entity_poly.pdbx_seq_one_letter_code
_entity_poly.pdbx_strand_id
1 'polypeptide(L)'
;GNQEQNVINTSLNTITIIFGYVPMVALLTGLQNIPMDWVLLLISMFVFIGLPLLLGIISKRLLISSKGEDWFNNTYKPLVGKISIIALLTTLVVLFSLNGDGLIRKPDLLLLVSVPLLLGFFIVVGYNILITKITKLKYPEAIITVIIGSSSHFEIAIATAIAMFGIGSVAALGTTMGLFWEVPIMLSIVYLGRYLKRRGFWES
;
A
#
# COMPACT_ATOMS: atom_id res chain seq x y z
N GLY A 1 -13.13 -12.74 2.68
CA GLY A 1 -11.90 -13.55 2.57
C GLY A 1 -11.54 -14.09 3.94
N ASN A 2 -10.53 -14.96 3.98
CA ASN A 2 -9.90 -15.52 5.18
C ASN A 2 -9.12 -14.46 6.02
N GLN A 3 -9.65 -14.04 7.17
CA GLN A 3 -9.03 -12.98 7.98
C GLN A 3 -7.67 -13.34 8.57
N GLU A 4 -7.42 -14.61 8.86
CA GLU A 4 -6.13 -15.06 9.39
C GLU A 4 -5.03 -14.91 8.34
N GLN A 5 -5.32 -15.36 7.11
CA GLN A 5 -4.42 -15.19 5.98
C GLN A 5 -4.18 -13.71 5.66
N ASN A 6 -5.19 -12.85 5.81
CA ASN A 6 -5.04 -11.41 5.59
C ASN A 6 -3.93 -10.81 6.49
N VAL A 7 -3.96 -11.16 7.78
CA VAL A 7 -2.96 -10.67 8.74
C VAL A 7 -1.58 -11.21 8.40
N ILE A 8 -1.46 -12.49 8.05
CA ILE A 8 -0.19 -13.11 7.69
C ILE A 8 0.40 -12.46 6.43
N ASN A 9 -0.38 -12.37 5.35
CA ASN A 9 0.06 -11.80 4.08
C ASN A 9 0.47 -10.33 4.23
N THR A 10 -0.32 -9.54 4.95
CA THR A 10 0.01 -8.13 5.20
C THR A 10 1.30 -8.01 6.00
N SER A 11 1.48 -8.85 7.03
CA SER A 11 2.70 -8.84 7.84
C SER A 11 3.94 -9.22 7.03
N LEU A 12 3.83 -10.27 6.19
CA LEU A 12 4.91 -10.67 5.29
C LEU A 12 5.23 -9.56 4.29
N ASN A 13 4.21 -8.92 3.72
CA ASN A 13 4.41 -7.81 2.79
C ASN A 13 5.15 -6.64 3.45
N THR A 14 4.76 -6.24 4.67
CA THR A 14 5.47 -5.20 5.42
C THR A 14 6.92 -5.57 5.69
N ILE A 15 7.21 -6.82 6.07
CA ILE A 15 8.59 -7.30 6.26
C ILE A 15 9.36 -7.22 4.94
N THR A 16 8.78 -7.71 3.84
CA THR A 16 9.40 -7.63 2.51
C THR A 16 9.69 -6.18 2.11
N ILE A 17 8.80 -5.24 2.42
CA ILE A 17 9.01 -3.82 2.14
C ILE A 17 10.19 -3.26 2.94
N ILE A 18 10.27 -3.54 4.24
CA ILE A 18 11.35 -3.05 5.12
C ILE A 18 12.73 -3.43 4.57
N PHE A 19 12.88 -4.64 4.02
CA PHE A 19 14.16 -5.11 3.49
C PHE A 19 14.35 -4.87 2.00
N GLY A 20 13.26 -4.91 1.23
CA GLY A 20 13.29 -4.92 -0.24
C GLY A 20 13.09 -3.55 -0.89
N TYR A 21 12.44 -2.60 -0.22
CA TYR A 21 12.15 -1.29 -0.81
C TYR A 21 13.41 -0.48 -1.09
N VAL A 22 14.29 -0.33 -0.09
CA VAL A 22 15.53 0.46 -0.24
C VAL A 22 16.37 -0.11 -1.38
N PRO A 23 16.71 -1.42 -1.42
CA PRO A 23 17.50 -2.00 -2.52
C PRO A 23 16.81 -1.96 -3.88
N MET A 24 15.48 -1.97 -3.93
CA MET A 24 14.75 -1.88 -5.19
C MET A 24 14.78 -0.46 -5.77
N VAL A 25 14.51 0.56 -4.96
CA VAL A 25 14.52 1.96 -5.41
C VAL A 25 15.91 2.36 -5.89
N ALA A 26 16.89 2.12 -5.04
CA ALA A 26 18.32 2.05 -5.32
C ALA A 26 18.73 1.48 -6.68
N LEU A 27 18.31 0.25 -6.98
CA LEU A 27 18.64 -0.43 -8.21
C LEU A 27 18.04 0.30 -9.41
N LEU A 28 16.75 0.65 -9.31
CA LEU A 28 16.02 1.30 -10.40
C LEU A 28 16.53 2.71 -10.69
N THR A 29 16.84 3.51 -9.67
CA THR A 29 17.41 4.85 -9.82
C THR A 29 18.86 4.80 -10.30
N GLY A 30 19.64 3.82 -9.83
CA GLY A 30 20.99 3.57 -10.30
C GLY A 30 21.05 3.22 -11.78
N LEU A 31 20.14 2.38 -12.27
CA LEU A 31 20.01 2.06 -13.70
C LEU A 31 19.65 3.28 -14.56
N GLN A 32 18.95 4.26 -13.98
CA GLN A 32 18.58 5.51 -14.65
C GLN A 32 19.60 6.65 -14.43
N ASN A 33 20.72 6.40 -13.76
CA ASN A 33 21.72 7.40 -13.38
C ASN A 33 21.14 8.60 -12.63
N ILE A 34 20.11 8.38 -11.81
CA ILE A 34 19.53 9.43 -10.96
C ILE A 34 20.34 9.48 -9.66
N PRO A 35 20.99 10.61 -9.33
CA PRO A 35 21.74 10.72 -8.09
C PRO A 35 20.78 10.60 -6.91
N MET A 36 21.10 9.70 -5.98
CA MET A 36 20.23 9.34 -4.87
C MET A 36 21.01 9.35 -3.55
N ASP A 37 20.43 9.99 -2.53
CA ASP A 37 20.87 9.89 -1.15
C ASP A 37 20.23 8.66 -0.46
N TRP A 38 21.06 7.63 -0.32
CA TRP A 38 20.67 6.35 0.29
C TRP A 38 20.44 6.45 1.79
N VAL A 39 21.15 7.36 2.45
CA VAL A 39 20.99 7.62 3.88
C VAL A 39 19.63 8.28 4.10
N LEU A 40 19.28 9.26 3.28
CA LEU A 40 17.97 9.92 3.34
C LEU A 40 16.82 8.95 3.06
N LEU A 41 16.97 8.04 2.10
CA LEU A 41 15.94 7.04 1.80
C LEU A 41 15.79 6.02 2.96
N LEU A 42 16.89 5.57 3.57
CA LEU A 42 16.84 4.70 4.76
C LEU A 42 16.18 5.40 5.95
N ILE A 43 16.53 6.66 6.20
CA ILE A 43 15.90 7.47 7.26
C ILE A 43 14.40 7.59 7.00
N SER A 44 14.00 7.90 5.76
CA SER A 44 12.58 8.01 5.38
C SER A 44 11.86 6.69 5.63
N MET A 45 12.40 5.57 5.16
CA MET A 45 11.82 4.24 5.42
C MET A 45 11.69 3.95 6.92
N PHE A 46 12.72 4.25 7.72
CA PHE A 46 12.68 4.04 9.15
C PHE A 46 11.64 4.94 9.84
N VAL A 47 11.54 6.21 9.47
CA VAL A 47 10.59 7.15 10.08
C VAL A 47 9.15 6.80 9.72
N PHE A 48 8.87 6.40 8.48
CA PHE A 48 7.50 6.15 8.01
C PHE A 48 6.99 4.74 8.29
N ILE A 49 7.86 3.73 8.42
CA ILE A 49 7.46 2.34 8.70
C ILE A 49 8.08 1.83 10.00
N GLY A 50 9.40 1.95 10.16
CA GLY A 50 10.13 1.39 11.29
C GLY A 50 9.66 1.93 12.64
N LEU A 51 9.61 3.26 12.79
CA LEU A 51 9.24 3.93 14.02
C LEU A 51 7.78 3.66 14.43
N PRO A 52 6.76 3.80 13.55
CA PRO A 52 5.39 3.42 13.87
C PRO A 52 5.24 1.95 14.27
N LEU A 53 5.95 1.04 13.57
CA LEU A 53 5.92 -0.39 13.89
C LEU A 53 6.50 -0.66 15.28
N LEU A 54 7.66 -0.08 15.61
CA LEU A 54 8.29 -0.20 16.92
C LEU A 54 7.39 0.34 18.03
N LEU A 55 6.82 1.53 17.83
CA LEU A 55 5.88 2.13 18.78
C LEU A 55 4.63 1.26 18.98
N GLY A 56 4.10 0.65 17.90
CA GLY A 56 2.96 -0.26 17.98
C GLY A 56 3.26 -1.56 18.75
N ILE A 57 4.47 -2.13 18.59
CA ILE A 57 4.89 -3.33 19.34
C ILE A 57 5.09 -2.99 20.82
N ILE A 58 5.75 -1.88 21.11
CA ILE A 58 5.99 -1.41 22.49
C ILE A 58 4.66 -1.10 23.18
N SER A 59 3.77 -0.35 22.52
CA SER A 59 2.46 -0.01 23.09
C SER A 59 1.63 -1.27 23.36
N LYS A 60 1.62 -2.24 22.43
CA LYS A 60 0.96 -3.53 22.63
C LYS A 60 1.49 -4.27 23.86
N ARG A 61 2.82 -4.41 23.99
CA ARG A 61 3.42 -5.10 25.16
C ARG A 61 3.08 -4.41 26.47
N LEU A 62 3.24 -3.10 26.54
CA LEU A 62 2.97 -2.33 27.76
C LEU A 62 1.49 -2.37 28.16
N LEU A 63 0.59 -2.20 27.18
CA LEU A 63 -0.85 -2.18 27.45
C LEU A 63 -1.39 -3.55 27.83
N ILE A 64 -0.94 -4.63 27.19
CA ILE A 64 -1.33 -5.99 27.58
C ILE A 64 -0.80 -6.32 28.98
N SER A 65 0.46 -5.96 29.27
CA SER A 65 1.04 -6.19 30.60
C SER A 65 0.36 -5.39 31.71
N SER A 66 -0.18 -4.20 31.42
CA SER A 66 -0.80 -3.33 32.42
C SER A 66 -2.32 -3.53 32.56
N LYS A 67 -3.03 -3.81 31.47
CA LYS A 67 -4.51 -3.81 31.42
C LYS A 67 -5.13 -5.13 30.96
N GLY A 68 -4.30 -6.12 30.62
CA GLY A 68 -4.76 -7.41 30.14
C GLY A 68 -5.16 -7.42 28.66
N GLU A 69 -5.27 -8.64 28.11
CA GLU A 69 -5.54 -8.87 26.69
C GLU A 69 -6.97 -8.50 26.29
N ASP A 70 -7.95 -8.74 27.17
CA ASP A 70 -9.36 -8.39 26.91
C ASP A 70 -9.57 -6.88 26.75
N TRP A 71 -8.91 -6.07 27.59
CA TRP A 71 -9.00 -4.61 27.47
C TRP A 71 -8.34 -4.11 26.18
N PHE A 72 -7.18 -4.68 25.82
CA PHE A 72 -6.49 -4.35 24.58
C PHE A 72 -7.37 -4.63 23.35
N ASN A 73 -7.96 -5.82 23.29
CA ASN A 73 -8.77 -6.26 22.15
C ASN A 73 -10.11 -5.52 22.04
N ASN A 74 -10.76 -5.19 23.16
CA ASN A 74 -12.10 -4.59 23.15
C ASN A 74 -12.12 -3.06 23.24
N THR A 75 -11.05 -2.43 23.76
CA THR A 75 -11.01 -0.97 23.96
C THR A 75 -9.95 -0.30 23.09
N TYR A 76 -8.68 -0.70 23.23
CA TYR A 76 -7.57 -0.04 22.54
C TYR A 76 -7.58 -0.32 21.04
N LYS A 77 -7.69 -1.58 20.63
CA LYS A 77 -7.65 -1.99 19.21
C LYS A 77 -8.77 -1.33 18.38
N PRO A 78 -10.05 -1.26 18.84
CA PRO A 78 -11.10 -0.57 18.08
C PRO A 78 -10.91 0.95 18.04
N LEU A 79 -10.41 1.56 19.13
CA LEU A 79 -10.14 3.01 19.18
C LEU A 79 -9.04 3.40 18.19
N VAL A 80 -7.90 2.69 18.21
CA VAL A 80 -6.80 2.92 17.28
C VAL A 80 -7.27 2.73 15.84
N GLY A 81 -8.09 1.70 15.57
CA GLY A 81 -8.67 1.50 14.23
C GLY A 81 -9.45 2.71 13.71
N LYS A 82 -10.28 3.34 14.56
CA LYS A 82 -11.01 4.58 14.19
C LYS A 82 -10.05 5.75 13.93
N ILE A 83 -9.05 5.94 14.80
CA ILE A 83 -8.04 6.99 14.66
C ILE A 83 -7.24 6.79 13.37
N SER A 84 -6.83 5.56 13.05
CA SER A 84 -6.11 5.23 11.83
C SER A 84 -6.91 5.58 10.57
N ILE A 85 -8.22 5.30 10.54
CA ILE A 85 -9.08 5.69 9.42
C ILE A 85 -9.13 7.21 9.27
N ILE A 86 -9.30 7.96 10.36
CA ILE A 86 -9.32 9.42 10.33
C ILE A 86 -7.97 9.98 9.84
N ALA A 87 -6.85 9.44 10.35
CA ALA A 87 -5.50 9.86 9.95
C ALA A 87 -5.22 9.56 8.47
N LEU A 88 -5.61 8.38 7.99
CA LEU A 88 -5.49 7.99 6.59
C LEU A 88 -6.28 8.93 5.68
N LEU A 89 -7.56 9.17 5.99
CA LEU A 89 -8.41 10.05 5.19
C LEU A 89 -7.91 11.50 5.22
N THR A 90 -7.46 11.98 6.38
CA THR A 90 -6.87 13.33 6.51
C THR A 90 -5.61 13.45 5.67
N THR A 91 -4.72 12.47 5.72
CA THR A 91 -3.49 12.43 4.91
C THR A 91 -3.83 12.43 3.43
N LEU A 92 -4.82 11.64 3.01
CA LEU A 92 -5.31 11.60 1.64
C LEU A 92 -5.81 12.98 1.19
N VAL A 93 -6.67 13.63 1.97
CA VAL A 93 -7.18 14.98 1.67
C VAL A 93 -6.03 16.00 1.56
N VAL A 94 -5.06 15.97 2.48
CA VAL A 94 -3.91 16.88 2.46
C VAL A 94 -3.05 16.63 1.22
N LEU A 95 -2.72 15.38 0.90
CA LEU A 95 -1.89 15.04 -0.26
C LEU A 95 -2.55 15.46 -1.57
N PHE A 96 -3.85 15.22 -1.72
CA PHE A 96 -4.59 15.66 -2.91
C PHE A 96 -4.75 17.18 -2.97
N SER A 97 -4.90 17.86 -1.84
CA SER A 97 -4.96 19.33 -1.79
C SER A 97 -3.63 19.95 -2.22
N LEU A 98 -2.51 19.44 -1.69
CA LEU A 98 -1.17 19.95 -2.00
C LEU A 98 -0.74 19.69 -3.44
N ASN A 99 -1.15 18.55 -4.02
CA ASN A 99 -0.77 18.18 -5.38
C ASN A 99 -1.84 18.53 -6.44
N GLY A 100 -3.06 18.91 -6.01
CA GLY A 100 -4.24 19.07 -6.85
C GLY A 100 -4.09 20.11 -7.96
N ASP A 101 -3.42 21.23 -7.70
CA ASP A 101 -3.11 22.22 -8.72
C ASP A 101 -2.19 21.65 -9.82
N GLY A 102 -1.23 20.81 -9.43
CA GLY A 102 -0.35 20.10 -10.35
C GLY A 102 -1.09 19.08 -11.21
N LEU A 103 -2.13 18.43 -10.66
CA LEU A 103 -3.01 17.55 -11.42
C LEU A 103 -3.75 18.32 -12.52
N ILE A 104 -4.45 19.39 -12.13
CA ILE A 104 -5.41 20.05 -13.02
C ILE A 104 -4.68 20.80 -14.16
N ARG A 105 -3.51 21.40 -13.87
CA ARG A 105 -2.81 22.25 -14.84
C ARG A 105 -2.05 21.48 -15.93
N LYS A 106 -1.79 20.18 -15.75
CA LYS A 106 -0.94 19.37 -16.64
C LYS A 106 -1.58 18.00 -16.98
N PRO A 107 -2.77 17.98 -17.59
CA PRO A 107 -3.50 16.74 -17.87
C PRO A 107 -2.72 15.77 -18.78
N ASP A 108 -1.92 16.29 -19.71
CA ASP A 108 -1.13 15.45 -20.63
C ASP A 108 -0.07 14.62 -19.88
N LEU A 109 0.61 15.26 -18.91
CA LEU A 109 1.58 14.60 -18.05
C LEU A 109 0.92 13.60 -17.10
N LEU A 110 -0.29 13.93 -16.61
CA LEU A 110 -1.07 12.99 -15.82
C LEU A 110 -1.38 11.71 -16.59
N LEU A 111 -1.81 11.85 -17.85
CA LEU A 111 -2.19 10.73 -18.69
C LEU A 111 -0.95 9.88 -19.02
N LEU A 112 0.18 10.53 -19.32
CA LEU A 112 1.46 9.88 -19.56
C LEU A 112 1.95 9.08 -18.36
N VAL A 113 1.79 9.57 -17.13
CA VAL A 113 2.19 8.85 -15.90
C VAL A 113 1.18 7.78 -15.50
N SER A 114 -0.12 8.04 -15.71
CA SER A 114 -1.19 7.10 -15.33
C SER A 114 -1.19 5.84 -16.18
N VAL A 115 -0.90 5.93 -17.48
CA VAL A 115 -0.95 4.77 -18.39
C VAL A 115 0.00 3.64 -17.96
N PRO A 116 1.31 3.89 -17.72
CA PRO A 116 2.22 2.86 -17.23
C PRO A 116 1.82 2.29 -15.86
N LEU A 117 1.35 3.16 -14.95
CA LEU A 117 0.90 2.73 -13.62
C LEU A 117 -0.30 1.79 -13.70
N LEU A 118 -1.33 2.16 -14.48
CA LEU A 118 -2.52 1.35 -14.71
C LEU A 118 -2.15 0.03 -15.39
N LEU A 119 -1.30 0.07 -16.41
CA LEU A 119 -0.85 -1.13 -17.10
C LEU A 119 -0.13 -2.08 -16.14
N GLY A 120 0.83 -1.57 -15.36
CA GLY A 120 1.52 -2.36 -14.33
C GLY A 120 0.56 -2.95 -13.32
N PHE A 121 -0.41 -2.17 -12.87
CA PHE A 121 -1.44 -2.63 -11.95
C PHE A 121 -2.29 -3.76 -12.54
N PHE A 122 -2.79 -3.62 -13.77
CA PHE A 122 -3.55 -4.68 -14.45
C PHE A 122 -2.72 -5.93 -14.70
N ILE A 123 -1.43 -5.80 -14.98
CA ILE A 123 -0.52 -6.94 -15.12
C ILE A 123 -0.41 -7.69 -13.79
N VAL A 124 -0.15 -7.00 -12.68
CA VAL A 124 -0.01 -7.63 -11.35
C VAL A 124 -1.32 -8.27 -10.91
N VAL A 125 -2.46 -7.59 -11.09
CA VAL A 125 -3.78 -8.14 -10.77
C VAL A 125 -4.08 -9.38 -11.63
N GLY A 126 -3.86 -9.29 -12.94
CA GLY A 126 -4.08 -10.40 -13.86
C GLY A 126 -3.20 -11.60 -13.52
N TYR A 127 -1.93 -11.35 -13.20
CA TYR A 127 -0.99 -12.34 -12.72
C TYR A 127 -1.48 -13.03 -11.44
N ASN A 128 -1.89 -12.26 -10.43
CA ASN A 128 -2.41 -12.81 -9.18
C ASN A 128 -3.70 -13.62 -9.39
N ILE A 129 -4.64 -13.14 -10.22
CA ILE A 129 -5.87 -13.89 -10.54
C ILE A 129 -5.53 -15.21 -11.23
N LEU A 130 -4.58 -15.19 -12.17
CA LEU A 130 -4.16 -16.39 -12.88
C LEU A 130 -3.47 -17.40 -11.96
N ILE A 131 -2.52 -16.94 -11.13
CA ILE A 131 -1.81 -17.81 -10.20
C ILE A 131 -2.77 -18.44 -9.21
N THR A 132 -3.66 -17.65 -8.59
CA THR A 132 -4.62 -18.19 -7.61
C THR A 132 -5.57 -19.22 -8.23
N LYS A 133 -5.85 -19.13 -9.54
CA LYS A 133 -6.57 -20.17 -10.28
C LYS A 133 -5.72 -21.42 -10.52
N ILE A 134 -4.48 -21.26 -10.98
CA ILE A 134 -3.58 -22.38 -11.29
C ILE A 134 -3.28 -23.19 -10.03
N THR A 135 -3.09 -22.52 -8.90
CA THR A 135 -2.86 -23.14 -7.58
C THR A 135 -4.14 -23.65 -6.92
N LYS A 136 -5.30 -23.50 -7.59
CA LYS A 136 -6.61 -23.98 -7.14
C LYS A 136 -6.97 -23.51 -5.73
N LEU A 137 -6.67 -22.25 -5.42
CA LEU A 137 -7.10 -21.67 -4.14
C LEU A 137 -8.61 -21.55 -4.10
N LYS A 138 -9.19 -21.80 -2.92
CA LYS A 138 -10.58 -21.49 -2.65
C LYS A 138 -10.80 -19.98 -2.67
N TYR A 139 -12.03 -19.56 -2.93
CA TYR A 139 -12.39 -18.15 -3.04
C TYR A 139 -11.92 -17.28 -1.84
N PRO A 140 -12.13 -17.70 -0.57
CA PRO A 140 -11.75 -16.88 0.58
C PRO A 140 -10.26 -16.54 0.63
N GLU A 141 -9.40 -17.45 0.19
CA GLU A 141 -7.96 -17.33 0.13
C GLU A 141 -7.50 -16.62 -1.13
N ALA A 142 -8.05 -17.01 -2.28
CA ALA A 142 -7.71 -16.45 -3.58
C ALA A 142 -7.95 -14.94 -3.63
N ILE A 143 -9.11 -14.48 -3.15
CA ILE A 143 -9.45 -13.04 -3.20
C ILE A 143 -8.52 -12.20 -2.32
N ILE A 144 -8.03 -12.75 -1.20
CA ILE A 144 -7.09 -12.05 -0.32
C ILE A 144 -5.72 -11.99 -0.97
N THR A 145 -5.25 -13.09 -1.55
CA THR A 145 -4.00 -13.11 -2.30
C THR A 145 -4.03 -12.10 -3.45
N VAL A 146 -5.14 -12.02 -4.20
CA VAL A 146 -5.29 -11.04 -5.29
C VAL A 146 -5.28 -9.60 -4.76
N ILE A 147 -6.06 -9.29 -3.72
CA ILE A 147 -6.15 -7.93 -3.18
C ILE A 147 -4.81 -7.52 -2.59
N ILE A 148 -4.28 -8.27 -1.61
CA ILE A 148 -3.04 -7.91 -0.90
C ILE A 148 -1.83 -7.98 -1.84
N GLY A 149 -1.78 -8.96 -2.74
CA GLY A 149 -0.69 -9.11 -3.70
C GLY A 149 -0.68 -8.06 -4.81
N SER A 150 -1.77 -7.31 -4.98
CA SER A 150 -1.86 -6.21 -5.95
C SER A 150 -1.88 -4.82 -5.29
N SER A 151 -1.98 -4.75 -3.96
CA SER A 151 -1.90 -3.51 -3.19
C SER A 151 -0.49 -2.92 -3.21
N SER A 152 -0.42 -1.61 -3.34
CA SER A 152 0.81 -0.81 -3.20
C SER A 152 0.81 -0.07 -1.87
N HIS A 153 2.00 0.25 -1.36
CA HIS A 153 2.16 1.08 -0.16
C HIS A 153 2.47 2.51 -0.59
N PHE A 154 1.43 3.27 -0.91
CA PHE A 154 1.57 4.61 -1.47
C PHE A 154 2.17 5.60 -0.46
N GLU A 155 1.91 5.42 0.84
CA GLU A 155 2.34 6.36 1.87
C GLU A 155 3.87 6.49 1.92
N ILE A 156 4.58 5.36 1.86
CA ILE A 156 6.04 5.37 1.84
C ILE A 156 6.59 5.88 0.50
N ALA A 157 5.93 5.55 -0.61
CA ALA A 157 6.35 6.01 -1.94
C ALA A 157 6.28 7.54 -2.04
N ILE A 158 5.17 8.13 -1.58
CA ILE A 158 4.96 9.58 -1.55
C ILE A 158 5.95 10.25 -0.59
N ALA A 159 6.09 9.73 0.63
CA ALA A 159 7.03 10.23 1.62
C ALA A 159 8.48 10.26 1.09
N THR A 160 8.91 9.17 0.46
CA THR A 160 10.24 9.05 -0.13
C THR A 160 10.43 10.03 -1.29
N ALA A 161 9.42 10.13 -2.18
CA ALA A 161 9.48 11.03 -3.31
C ALA A 161 9.57 12.51 -2.88
N ILE A 162 8.81 12.89 -1.84
CA ILE A 162 8.88 14.24 -1.26
C ILE A 162 10.23 14.48 -0.58
N ALA A 163 10.74 13.50 0.19
CA ALA A 163 12.02 13.64 0.87
C ALA A 163 13.19 13.79 -0.11
N MET A 164 13.19 13.05 -1.22
CA MET A 164 14.30 13.04 -2.18
C MET A 164 14.20 14.11 -3.26
N PHE A 165 13.00 14.34 -3.80
CA PHE A 165 12.80 15.19 -4.98
C PHE A 165 12.04 16.48 -4.66
N GLY A 166 11.60 16.65 -3.41
CA GLY A 166 10.83 17.81 -2.97
C GLY A 166 9.34 17.72 -3.30
N ILE A 167 8.59 18.61 -2.65
CA ILE A 167 7.14 18.77 -2.82
C ILE A 167 6.87 19.31 -4.23
N GLY A 168 5.87 18.73 -4.92
CA GLY A 168 5.46 19.18 -6.27
C GLY A 168 6.36 18.69 -7.41
N SER A 169 7.38 17.87 -7.13
CA SER A 169 8.18 17.20 -8.16
C SER A 169 7.35 16.21 -8.98
N VAL A 170 7.78 15.89 -10.20
CA VAL A 170 7.11 14.89 -11.05
C VAL A 170 7.08 13.51 -10.38
N ALA A 171 8.11 13.18 -9.58
CA ALA A 171 8.16 11.97 -8.77
C ALA A 171 7.08 11.95 -7.67
N ALA A 172 6.91 13.05 -6.94
CA ALA A 172 5.88 13.17 -5.90
C ALA A 172 4.45 13.20 -6.49
N LEU A 173 4.28 13.85 -7.64
CA LEU A 173 3.01 13.83 -8.38
C LEU A 173 2.66 12.42 -8.87
N GLY A 174 3.64 11.69 -9.41
CA GLY A 174 3.44 10.33 -9.90
C GLY A 174 3.05 9.32 -8.81
N THR A 175 3.66 9.42 -7.62
CA THR A 175 3.31 8.57 -6.48
C THR A 175 1.92 8.90 -5.91
N THR A 176 1.54 10.17 -5.92
CA THR A 176 0.18 10.61 -5.55
C THR A 176 -0.87 10.15 -6.58
N MET A 177 -0.51 10.08 -7.87
CA MET A 177 -1.40 9.53 -8.92
C MET A 177 -1.67 8.05 -8.72
N GLY A 178 -0.67 7.27 -8.29
CA GLY A 178 -0.84 5.86 -7.99
C GLY A 178 -1.99 5.62 -7.01
N LEU A 179 -2.02 6.39 -5.91
CA LEU A 179 -3.10 6.35 -4.92
C LEU A 179 -4.48 6.65 -5.52
N PHE A 180 -4.58 7.67 -6.37
CA PHE A 180 -5.85 8.06 -7.01
C PHE A 180 -6.46 6.90 -7.80
N TRP A 181 -5.62 6.17 -8.54
CA TRP A 181 -6.06 5.03 -9.35
C TRP A 181 -6.24 3.75 -8.53
N GLU A 182 -5.41 3.53 -7.51
CA GLU A 182 -5.44 2.30 -6.72
C GLU A 182 -6.80 2.10 -6.03
N VAL A 183 -7.35 3.13 -5.36
CA VAL A 183 -8.62 3.02 -4.63
C VAL A 183 -9.79 2.53 -5.50
N PRO A 184 -10.12 3.16 -6.64
CA PRO A 184 -11.22 2.71 -7.50
C PRO A 184 -10.95 1.34 -8.14
N ILE A 185 -9.70 1.02 -8.47
CA ILE A 185 -9.38 -0.29 -9.05
C ILE A 185 -9.54 -1.38 -7.99
N MET A 186 -9.09 -1.16 -6.76
CA MET A 186 -9.25 -2.13 -5.67
C MET A 186 -10.72 -2.40 -5.36
N LEU A 187 -11.57 -1.38 -5.37
CA LEU A 187 -13.03 -1.56 -5.30
C LEU A 187 -13.55 -2.38 -6.50
N SER A 188 -13.07 -2.08 -7.70
CA SER A 188 -13.43 -2.83 -8.92
C SER A 188 -13.03 -4.30 -8.85
N ILE A 189 -11.87 -4.62 -8.25
CA ILE A 189 -11.42 -6.01 -8.00
C ILE A 189 -12.36 -6.73 -7.04
N VAL A 190 -12.86 -6.05 -5.99
CA VAL A 190 -13.85 -6.66 -5.08
C VAL A 190 -15.11 -7.04 -5.84
N TYR A 191 -15.61 -6.18 -6.74
CA TYR A 191 -16.75 -6.49 -7.59
C TYR A 191 -16.44 -7.63 -8.58
N LEU A 192 -15.26 -7.60 -9.22
CA LEU A 192 -14.79 -8.62 -10.13
C LEU A 192 -14.67 -9.98 -9.43
N GLY A 193 -14.09 -10.02 -8.24
CA GLY A 193 -13.94 -11.24 -7.43
C GLY A 193 -15.30 -11.85 -7.08
N ARG A 194 -16.27 -11.01 -6.68
CA ARG A 194 -17.66 -11.47 -6.45
C ARG A 194 -18.30 -12.02 -7.73
N TYR A 195 -18.06 -11.39 -8.88
CA TYR A 195 -18.54 -11.85 -10.18
C TYR A 195 -17.91 -13.20 -10.56
N LEU A 196 -16.59 -13.34 -10.43
CA LEU A 196 -15.86 -14.59 -10.71
C LEU A 196 -16.28 -15.74 -9.79
N LYS A 197 -16.57 -15.45 -8.51
CA LYS A 197 -17.16 -16.43 -7.58
C LYS A 197 -18.49 -16.98 -8.10
N ARG A 198 -19.39 -16.10 -8.55
CA ARG A 198 -20.70 -16.51 -9.08
C ARG A 198 -20.59 -17.37 -10.34
N ARG A 199 -19.52 -17.19 -11.12
CA ARG A 199 -19.22 -17.98 -12.33
C ARG A 199 -18.49 -19.30 -12.03
N GLY A 200 -18.22 -19.63 -10.76
CA GLY A 200 -17.50 -20.85 -10.39
C GLY A 200 -16.02 -20.83 -10.76
N PHE A 201 -15.40 -19.63 -10.90
CA PHE A 201 -13.99 -19.51 -11.27
C PHE A 201 -13.03 -20.05 -10.20
N TRP A 202 -13.38 -19.88 -8.93
CA TRP A 202 -12.70 -20.46 -7.78
C TRP A 202 -13.65 -21.42 -7.05
N GLU A 203 -13.07 -22.47 -6.48
CA GLU A 203 -13.80 -23.38 -5.59
C GLU A 203 -14.31 -22.61 -4.37
N SER A 204 -15.54 -22.92 -3.93
CA SER A 204 -16.18 -22.24 -2.80
C SER A 204 -15.70 -22.76 -1.46
#